data_AF-A0A6H9YVJ3-F1
#
_entry.id   AF-A0A6H9YVJ3-F1
#
_cell.length_a   1.000
_cell.length_b   1.000
_cell.length_c   1.000
_cell.angle_alpha   90.00
_cell.angle_beta   90.00
_cell.angle_gamma   90.00
#
_symmetry.space_group_name_H-M   'P 1'
#
loop_
_entity.id
_entity.type
_entity.pdbx_description
1 polymer ?
#
loop_
_entity_poly.entity_id
_entity_poly.type
_entity_poly.pdbx_seq_one_letter_code
_entity_poly.pdbx_strand_id
1 'polypeptide(L)'
;MEGLPLVGRVPSELGDLFVRYAESRGVQVQYSQEGYVGAEAFGFVMRTQQADDALLTRPVFVAREWADSVADAQLGFVPQAEWMVRR
;
A
#
# COMPACT_ATOMS: atom_id res chain seq x y z
N MET A 1 2.58 14.22 -5.08
CA MET A 1 3.00 13.43 -3.91
C MET A 1 4.39 13.83 -3.39
N GLU A 2 5.11 14.76 -4.03
CA GLU A 2 6.45 15.14 -3.55
C GLU A 2 6.41 15.76 -2.14
N GLY A 3 7.34 15.32 -1.29
CA GLY A 3 7.49 15.80 0.09
C GLY A 3 6.42 15.33 1.08
N LEU A 4 5.42 14.56 0.66
CA LEU A 4 4.36 14.07 1.55
C LEU A 4 4.81 12.79 2.29
N PRO A 5 4.73 12.74 3.63
CA PRO A 5 4.92 11.49 4.38
C PRO A 5 3.86 10.46 3.97
N LEU A 6 4.31 9.26 3.61
CA LEU A 6 3.41 8.17 3.21
C LEU A 6 3.00 7.27 4.40
N VAL A 7 3.78 7.27 5.48
CA VAL A 7 3.50 6.52 6.72
C VAL A 7 2.76 7.43 7.71
N GLY A 8 1.83 6.88 8.48
CA GLY A 8 1.15 7.61 9.56
C GLY A 8 0.03 8.53 9.08
N ARG A 9 -0.48 8.35 7.86
CA ARG A 9 -1.56 9.17 7.28
C ARG A 9 -2.92 8.48 7.45
N VAL A 10 -3.99 9.26 7.25
CA VAL A 10 -5.34 8.73 7.10
C VAL A 10 -5.43 7.91 5.79
N PRO A 11 -5.84 6.63 5.83
CA PRO A 11 -5.86 5.76 4.65
C PRO A 11 -6.70 6.29 3.49
N SER A 12 -7.88 6.87 3.76
CA SER A 12 -8.75 7.42 2.71
C SER A 12 -8.11 8.60 1.97
N GLU A 13 -7.49 9.52 2.71
CA GLU A 13 -6.84 10.70 2.12
C GLU A 13 -5.64 10.32 1.25
N LEU A 14 -4.75 9.46 1.76
CA LEU A 14 -3.57 9.07 1.01
C LEU A 14 -3.94 8.11 -0.14
N GLY A 15 -4.94 7.26 0.05
CA GLY A 15 -5.48 6.36 -0.97
C GLY A 15 -6.00 7.13 -2.18
N ASP A 16 -6.86 8.13 -1.97
CA ASP A 16 -7.37 8.98 -3.04
C ASP A 16 -6.26 9.70 -3.80
N LEU A 17 -5.25 10.20 -3.07
CA LEU A 17 -4.11 10.87 -3.68
C LEU A 17 -3.26 9.90 -4.51
N PHE A 18 -3.07 8.67 -4.02
CA PHE A 18 -2.35 7.61 -4.72
C PHE A 18 -3.07 7.20 -6.01
N VAL A 19 -4.39 7.03 -5.96
CA VAL A 19 -5.20 6.70 -7.15
C VAL A 19 -5.05 7.78 -8.21
N ARG A 20 -5.26 9.06 -7.86
CA ARG A 20 -5.10 10.17 -8.82
C ARG A 20 -3.70 10.23 -9.43
N TYR A 21 -2.68 9.94 -8.63
CA TYR A 21 -1.30 9.90 -9.09
C TYR A 21 -1.03 8.74 -10.06
N ALA A 22 -1.53 7.54 -9.76
CA ALA A 22 -1.42 6.38 -10.63
C ALA A 22 -2.13 6.63 -11.97
N GLU A 23 -3.36 7.15 -11.91
CA GLU A 23 -4.16 7.52 -13.09
C GLU A 23 -3.45 8.57 -13.96
N SER A 24 -2.83 9.60 -13.34
CA SER A 24 -2.06 10.62 -14.07
C SER A 24 -0.86 10.06 -14.85
N ARG A 25 -0.49 8.80 -14.58
CA ARG A 25 0.64 8.08 -15.20
C ARG A 25 0.19 6.88 -16.02
N GLY A 26 -1.12 6.69 -16.19
CA GLY A 26 -1.69 5.54 -16.89
C GLY A 26 -1.42 4.21 -16.18
N VAL A 27 -1.17 4.23 -14.87
CA VAL A 27 -0.91 3.03 -14.06
C VAL A 27 -2.21 2.51 -13.48
N GLN A 28 -2.43 1.21 -13.65
CA GLN A 28 -3.57 0.50 -13.08
C GLN A 28 -3.41 0.35 -11.56
N VAL A 29 -4.51 0.62 -10.84
CA VAL A 29 -4.61 0.40 -9.39
C VAL A 29 -5.45 -0.84 -9.12
N GLN A 30 -5.11 -1.54 -8.04
CA GLN A 30 -5.77 -2.77 -7.61
C GLN A 30 -6.15 -2.62 -6.14
N TYR A 31 -7.23 -3.29 -5.75
CA TYR A 31 -7.66 -3.37 -4.36
C TYR A 31 -7.55 -4.82 -3.89
N SER A 32 -6.93 -5.01 -2.72
CA SER A 32 -6.89 -6.31 -2.05
C SER A 32 -8.27 -6.70 -1.50
N GLN A 33 -8.43 -7.96 -1.09
CA GLN A 33 -9.66 -8.42 -0.43
C GLN A 33 -9.89 -7.73 0.93
N GLU A 34 -8.82 -7.24 1.56
CA GLU A 34 -8.82 -6.44 2.79
C GLU A 34 -9.00 -4.93 2.52
N GLY A 35 -9.14 -4.53 1.25
CA GLY A 35 -9.35 -3.13 0.85
C GLY A 35 -8.09 -2.30 0.72
N TYR A 36 -6.90 -2.90 0.69
CA TYR A 36 -5.66 -2.15 0.47
C TYR A 36 -5.50 -1.79 -1.00
N VAL A 37 -5.19 -0.52 -1.28
CA VAL A 37 -4.91 -0.04 -2.64
C VAL A 37 -3.44 -0.26 -2.99
N GLY A 38 -3.15 -0.75 -4.19
CA GLY A 38 -1.79 -0.96 -4.68
C GLY A 38 -1.67 -0.80 -6.19
N ALA A 39 -0.44 -0.83 -6.68
CA ALA A 39 -0.13 -0.86 -8.11
C ALA A 39 1.16 -1.65 -8.34
N GLU A 40 1.07 -2.72 -9.14
CA GLU A 40 2.21 -3.57 -9.51
C GLU A 40 3.29 -2.77 -10.24
N ALA A 41 2.90 -1.86 -11.13
CA ALA A 41 3.85 -1.02 -11.87
C ALA A 41 4.73 -0.14 -10.96
N PHE A 42 4.30 0.10 -9.72
CA PHE A 42 5.07 0.82 -8.71
C PHE A 42 5.71 -0.10 -7.66
N GLY A 43 5.44 -1.41 -7.69
CA GLY A 43 5.82 -2.34 -6.64
C GLY A 43 5.29 -1.89 -5.28
N PHE A 44 4.05 -1.38 -5.23
CA PHE A 44 3.52 -0.65 -4.09
C PHE A 44 2.17 -1.21 -3.62
N VAL A 45 2.01 -1.35 -2.31
CA VAL A 45 0.71 -1.55 -1.67
C VAL A 45 0.58 -0.70 -0.41
N MET A 46 -0.51 0.04 -0.30
CA MET A 46 -0.83 0.87 0.84
C MET A 46 -1.52 0.04 1.91
N ARG A 47 -0.71 -0.63 2.74
CA ARG A 47 -1.22 -1.28 3.94
C ARG A 47 -1.48 -0.28 5.04
N THR A 48 -2.13 -0.75 6.09
CA THR A 48 -2.36 0.01 7.32
C THR A 48 -1.69 -0.65 8.52
N GLN A 49 -1.53 0.13 9.58
CA GLN A 49 -1.06 -0.31 10.88
C GLN A 49 -1.95 0.28 11.96
N GLN A 50 -2.21 -0.49 13.02
CA GLN A 50 -2.82 0.06 14.23
C GLN A 50 -1.76 0.89 14.96
N ALA A 51 -2.07 2.15 15.23
CA ALA A 51 -1.28 3.07 16.04
C ALA A 51 -2.19 3.61 17.14
N ASP A 52 -2.08 3.03 18.34
CA ASP A 52 -2.96 3.28 19.48
C ASP A 52 -4.44 3.09 19.11
N ASP A 53 -5.21 4.18 19.05
CA ASP A 53 -6.64 4.19 18.71
C ASP A 53 -6.92 4.45 17.22
N ALA A 54 -5.89 4.65 16.39
CA ALA A 54 -6.03 4.99 14.98
C ALA A 54 -5.47 3.91 14.05
N LEU A 55 -6.14 3.73 12.91
CA LEU A 55 -5.62 2.95 11.78
C LEU A 55 -4.94 3.91 10.80
N LEU A 56 -3.62 3.81 10.66
CA LEU A 56 -2.82 4.73 9.84
C LEU A 56 -2.10 4.00 8.70
N THR A 57 -1.72 4.73 7.66
CA THR A 57 -1.01 4.16 6.51
C THR A 57 0.37 3.65 6.91
N ARG A 58 0.75 2.50 6.34
CA ARG A 58 2.09 1.92 6.37
C ARG A 58 2.37 1.28 5.01
N PRO A 59 2.71 2.08 3.99
CA PRO A 59 2.92 1.55 2.67
C PRO A 59 4.12 0.60 2.61
N VAL A 60 4.02 -0.39 1.74
CA VAL A 60 5.08 -1.36 1.46
C VAL A 60 5.52 -1.19 0.03
N PHE A 61 6.83 -1.09 -0.16
CA PHE A 61 7.47 -1.19 -1.47
C PHE A 61 8.17 -2.54 -1.57
N VAL A 62 8.04 -3.20 -2.72
CA VAL A 62 8.68 -4.49 -2.99
C VAL A 62 9.65 -4.35 -4.16
N ALA A 63 10.60 -5.29 -4.23
CA ALA A 63 11.47 -5.42 -5.38
C ALA A 63 10.66 -5.76 -6.64
N ARG A 64 11.22 -5.47 -7.82
CA ARG A 64 10.50 -5.62 -9.10
C ARG A 64 10.02 -7.06 -9.32
N GLU A 65 10.82 -8.03 -8.93
CA GLU A 65 10.53 -9.47 -9.00
C GLU A 65 9.36 -9.91 -8.09
N TRP A 66 8.93 -9.07 -7.16
CA TRP A 66 7.81 -9.32 -6.23
C TRP A 66 6.62 -8.39 -6.50
N ALA A 67 6.70 -7.57 -7.55
CA ALA A 67 5.70 -6.56 -7.85
C ALA A 67 4.40 -7.15 -8.40
N ASP A 68 4.49 -8.27 -9.10
CA ASP A 68 3.31 -9.00 -9.58
C ASP A 68 2.48 -9.46 -8.38
N SER A 69 1.17 -9.20 -8.43
CA SER A 69 0.22 -9.46 -7.35
C SER A 69 0.56 -8.77 -6.02
N VAL A 70 1.32 -7.65 -6.01
CA VAL A 70 1.70 -6.94 -4.76
C VAL A 70 0.49 -6.49 -3.92
N ALA A 71 -0.63 -6.18 -4.58
CA ALA A 71 -1.89 -5.83 -3.91
C ALA A 71 -2.70 -7.06 -3.48
N ASP A 72 -2.36 -8.26 -3.93
CA ASP A 72 -3.02 -9.50 -3.53
C ASP A 72 -2.49 -9.98 -2.17
N ALA A 73 -3.39 -10.24 -1.23
CA ALA A 73 -3.01 -10.67 0.11
C ALA A 73 -2.67 -12.15 0.24
N GLN A 74 -2.93 -12.95 -0.79
CA GLN A 74 -2.66 -14.39 -0.82
C GLN A 74 -1.45 -14.72 -1.71
N LEU A 75 -1.37 -14.09 -2.89
CA LEU A 75 -0.38 -14.36 -3.92
C LEU A 75 0.81 -13.40 -3.88
N GLY A 76 0.64 -12.20 -3.31
CA GLY A 76 1.69 -11.20 -3.22
C GLY A 76 2.81 -11.60 -2.27
N PHE A 77 4.07 -11.38 -2.68
CA PHE A 77 5.23 -11.67 -1.84
C PHE A 77 5.51 -10.51 -0.88
N VAL A 78 4.72 -10.47 0.17
CA VAL A 78 4.95 -9.61 1.32
C VAL A 78 4.96 -10.53 2.53
N PRO A 79 6.14 -10.93 3.06
CA PRO A 79 6.19 -11.90 4.15
C PRO A 79 5.36 -11.44 5.36
N GLN A 80 5.08 -12.30 6.34
CA GLN A 80 4.24 -11.89 7.49
C GLN A 80 5.07 -11.35 8.66
N ALA A 81 6.35 -11.70 8.77
CA ALA A 81 7.20 -11.38 9.93
C ALA A 81 7.53 -9.88 10.16
N GLU A 82 8.02 -9.14 9.16
CA GLU A 82 8.23 -7.67 9.17
C GLU A 82 6.94 -6.80 9.35
N TRP A 83 5.74 -7.40 9.32
CA TRP A 83 4.44 -6.71 9.18
C TRP A 83 3.54 -7.02 10.35
N MET A 84 3.47 -8.29 10.77
CA MET A 84 2.71 -8.75 11.93
C MET A 84 3.45 -8.51 13.25
N VAL A 85 4.20 -7.41 13.37
CA VAL A 85 4.73 -7.00 14.66
C VAL A 85 3.55 -6.60 15.54
N ARG A 86 3.11 -7.56 16.36
CA ARG A 86 2.11 -7.38 17.41
C ARG A 86 2.71 -6.42 18.44
N ARG A 87 2.17 -5.20 18.51
CA ARG A 87 2.16 -4.46 19.77
C ARG A 87 0.86 -4.76 20.49
#